data_AF-A0A7S1RJ83-F1
#
_entry.id   AF-A0A7S1RJ83-F1
#
_cell.length_a   1.000
_cell.length_b   1.000
_cell.length_c   1.000
_cell.angle_alpha   90.00
_cell.angle_beta   90.00
_cell.angle_gamma   90.00
#
_symmetry.space_group_name_H-M   'P 1'
#
loop_
_entity.id
_entity.type
_entity.pdbx_description
1 polymer ?
#
loop_
_entity_poly.entity_id
_entity_poly.type
_entity_poly.pdbx_seq_one_letter_code
_entity_poly.pdbx_strand_id
1 'polypeptide(L)'
;MFTRACSPVVGRFGFGSDRSGFDDMFKVISSYKEDHEVCKLAMDVERSLRIQPGTWFGVGHFHLGTTAYLSSSALAPHLNGVPVVLQGWDHEAQRWSVRLELEDEEEEIKLVRPEDLAPDRPDQLAAQQGVVDREPPWWIAAAQAAARRALARAPPVLML
;
A
#
# COMPACT_ATOMS: atom_id res chain seq x y z
N MET A 1 3.20 -24.91 -1.94
CA MET A 1 3.08 -24.41 -3.32
C MET A 1 3.10 -22.88 -3.39
N PHE A 2 2.38 -22.18 -2.52
CA PHE A 2 2.31 -20.71 -2.48
C PHE A 2 3.68 -20.00 -2.49
N THR A 3 4.58 -20.34 -1.56
CA THR A 3 5.91 -19.70 -1.45
C THR A 3 6.71 -19.77 -2.76
N ARG A 4 6.58 -20.86 -3.53
CA ARG A 4 7.28 -21.04 -4.81
C ARG A 4 6.72 -20.16 -5.92
N ALA A 5 5.40 -19.93 -5.94
CA ALA A 5 4.75 -19.05 -6.93
C ALA A 5 5.05 -17.57 -6.64
N CYS A 6 5.14 -17.20 -5.37
CA CYS A 6 5.34 -15.82 -4.91
C CYS A 6 6.83 -15.45 -4.76
N SER A 7 7.72 -16.45 -4.82
CA SER A 7 9.18 -16.31 -4.68
C SER A 7 9.79 -15.20 -5.56
N PRO A 8 9.45 -15.08 -6.86
CA PRO A 8 10.00 -14.01 -7.71
C PRO A 8 9.54 -12.61 -7.30
N VAL A 9 8.34 -12.50 -6.72
CA VAL A 9 7.78 -11.24 -6.26
C VAL A 9 8.51 -10.79 -4.99
N VAL A 10 8.61 -11.67 -4.00
CA VAL A 10 9.27 -11.38 -2.71
C VAL A 10 10.75 -11.02 -2.88
N GLY A 11 11.44 -11.69 -3.80
CA GLY A 11 12.84 -11.36 -4.14
C GLY A 11 13.04 -9.94 -4.68
N ARG A 12 12.04 -9.35 -5.38
CA ARG A 12 12.12 -7.96 -5.88
C ARG A 12 12.15 -6.93 -4.77
N PHE A 13 11.61 -7.28 -3.60
CA PHE A 13 11.58 -6.44 -2.41
C PHE A 13 12.78 -6.69 -1.47
N GLY A 14 13.76 -7.50 -1.89
CA GLY A 14 15.01 -7.74 -1.16
C GLY A 14 14.93 -8.83 -0.09
N PHE A 15 13.82 -9.58 -0.02
CA PHE A 15 13.66 -10.69 0.92
C PHE A 15 14.09 -12.02 0.30
N GLY A 16 14.39 -13.00 1.17
CA GLY A 16 14.70 -14.37 0.76
C GLY A 16 13.58 -14.98 -0.09
N SER A 17 13.95 -15.81 -1.05
CA SER A 17 13.02 -16.44 -1.99
C SER A 17 12.41 -17.75 -1.42
N ASP A 18 12.74 -18.07 -0.18
CA ASP A 18 12.34 -19.25 0.59
C ASP A 18 11.38 -18.88 1.72
N ARG A 19 10.97 -19.86 2.53
CA ARG A 19 10.05 -19.62 3.66
C ARG A 19 10.56 -18.57 4.64
N SER A 20 11.86 -18.59 4.95
CA SER A 20 12.47 -17.65 5.90
C SER A 20 12.38 -16.21 5.40
N GLY A 21 12.54 -15.97 4.10
CA GLY A 21 12.35 -14.63 3.54
C GLY A 21 10.92 -14.09 3.65
N PHE A 22 9.90 -14.95 3.54
CA PHE A 22 8.52 -14.53 3.83
C PHE A 22 8.33 -14.20 5.30
N ASP A 23 8.85 -15.03 6.21
CA ASP A 23 8.76 -14.79 7.66
C ASP A 23 9.42 -13.45 8.04
N ASP A 24 10.60 -13.17 7.46
CA ASP A 24 11.29 -11.88 7.64
C ASP A 24 10.47 -10.71 7.09
N MET A 25 9.88 -10.85 5.89
CA MET A 25 8.99 -9.85 5.30
C MET A 25 7.80 -9.53 6.20
N PHE A 26 7.09 -10.56 6.70
CA PHE A 26 5.97 -10.38 7.62
C PHE A 26 6.39 -9.70 8.91
N LYS A 27 7.53 -10.11 9.48
CA LYS A 27 8.05 -9.54 10.71
C LYS A 27 8.38 -8.05 10.54
N VAL A 28 9.04 -7.67 9.44
CA VAL A 28 9.37 -6.27 9.14
C VAL A 28 8.09 -5.47 8.98
N ILE A 29 7.19 -5.87 8.09
CA ILE A 29 5.96 -5.11 7.82
C ILE A 29 5.11 -4.97 9.10
N SER A 30 4.95 -6.05 9.88
CA SER A 30 4.18 -6.02 11.12
C SER A 30 4.80 -5.13 12.19
N SER A 31 6.14 -5.08 12.27
CA SER A 31 6.85 -4.28 13.28
C SER A 31 6.82 -2.78 12.97
N TYR A 32 6.65 -2.40 11.70
CA TYR A 32 6.69 -1.02 11.23
C TYR A 32 5.42 -0.59 10.51
N LYS A 33 4.29 -1.22 10.82
CA LYS A 33 2.99 -0.95 10.17
C LYS A 33 2.42 0.46 10.36
N GLU A 34 3.04 1.28 11.20
CA GLU A 34 2.69 2.69 11.39
C GLU A 34 3.53 3.62 10.50
N ASP A 35 4.63 3.11 9.92
CA ASP A 35 5.47 3.85 8.99
C ASP A 35 4.79 3.87 7.60
N HIS A 36 4.55 5.08 7.08
CA HIS A 36 3.88 5.30 5.79
C HIS A 36 4.58 4.59 4.62
N GLU A 37 5.93 4.57 4.60
CA GLU A 37 6.67 3.93 3.52
C GLU A 37 6.58 2.41 3.61
N VAL A 38 6.51 1.86 4.83
CA VAL A 38 6.29 0.42 5.03
C VAL A 38 4.87 0.02 4.64
N CYS A 39 3.86 0.83 4.97
CA CYS A 39 2.49 0.63 4.49
C CYS A 39 2.42 0.62 2.96
N LYS A 40 3.04 1.60 2.31
CA LYS A 40 3.10 1.68 0.84
C LYS A 40 3.78 0.45 0.24
N LEU A 41 4.93 0.05 0.78
CA LEU A 41 5.66 -1.14 0.36
C LEU A 41 4.79 -2.40 0.50
N ALA A 42 4.08 -2.54 1.61
CA ALA A 42 3.24 -3.69 1.87
C ALA A 42 2.02 -3.74 0.93
N MET A 43 1.40 -2.59 0.60
CA MET A 43 0.38 -2.52 -0.44
C MET A 43 0.93 -2.91 -1.81
N ASP A 44 2.16 -2.51 -2.16
CA ASP A 44 2.81 -2.89 -3.42
C ASP A 44 3.13 -4.40 -3.48
N VAL A 45 3.52 -5.00 -2.35
CA VAL A 45 3.66 -6.45 -2.21
C VAL A 45 2.32 -7.14 -2.42
N GLU A 46 1.25 -6.70 -1.76
CA GLU A 46 -0.09 -7.26 -1.91
C GLU A 46 -0.58 -7.17 -3.36
N ARG A 47 -0.46 -6.01 -4.01
CA ARG A 47 -0.79 -5.83 -5.44
C ARG A 47 0.00 -6.77 -6.33
N SER A 48 1.31 -6.89 -6.10
CA SER A 48 2.18 -7.78 -6.89
C SER A 48 1.80 -9.25 -6.73
N LEU A 49 1.26 -9.62 -5.57
CA LEU A 49 0.73 -10.95 -5.28
C LEU A 49 -0.74 -11.12 -5.67
N ARG A 50 -1.36 -10.07 -6.24
CA ARG A 50 -2.78 -10.01 -6.59
C ARG A 50 -3.72 -10.20 -5.39
N ILE A 51 -3.24 -9.83 -4.20
CA ILE A 51 -4.03 -9.77 -2.98
C ILE A 51 -4.61 -8.37 -2.85
N GLN A 52 -5.81 -8.25 -2.28
CA GLN A 52 -6.44 -6.96 -2.00
C GLN A 52 -5.54 -6.13 -1.05
N PRO A 53 -5.22 -4.87 -1.39
CA PRO A 53 -4.44 -3.99 -0.53
C PRO A 53 -5.05 -3.84 0.88
N GLY A 54 -4.21 -3.80 1.91
CA GLY A 54 -4.59 -3.72 3.32
C GLY A 54 -5.08 -5.04 3.93
N THR A 55 -5.28 -6.10 3.13
CA THR A 55 -5.93 -7.33 3.62
C THR A 55 -4.94 -8.33 4.21
N TRP A 56 -3.74 -8.44 3.64
CA TRP A 56 -2.81 -9.49 4.03
C TRP A 56 -1.97 -9.10 5.22
N PHE A 57 -1.45 -7.87 5.19
CA PHE A 57 -0.61 -7.34 6.27
C PHE A 57 -1.41 -6.53 7.29
N GLY A 58 -2.69 -6.23 7.03
CA GLY A 58 -3.48 -5.35 7.88
C GLY A 58 -2.93 -3.92 7.92
N VAL A 59 -2.17 -3.54 6.90
CA VAL A 59 -1.52 -2.23 6.79
C VAL A 59 -2.24 -1.41 5.74
N GLY A 60 -3.24 -0.69 6.21
CA GLY A 60 -4.10 0.11 5.37
C GLY A 60 -5.25 0.65 6.18
N HIS A 61 -5.58 1.91 5.93
CA HIS A 61 -6.76 2.52 6.53
C HIS A 61 -8.06 2.06 5.87
N PHE A 62 -7.97 1.33 4.75
CA PHE A 62 -9.10 0.95 3.92
C PHE A 62 -9.40 -0.54 4.04
N HIS A 63 -10.50 -0.87 4.70
CA HIS A 63 -11.07 -2.22 4.75
C HIS A 63 -12.57 -2.15 4.42
N LEU A 64 -13.19 -3.31 4.22
CA LEU A 64 -14.64 -3.36 3.97
C LEU A 64 -15.40 -2.73 5.14
N GLY A 65 -16.37 -1.89 4.81
CA GLY A 65 -17.18 -1.15 5.77
C GLY A 65 -16.51 0.09 6.36
N THR A 66 -15.24 0.37 6.06
CA THR A 66 -14.62 1.63 6.52
C THR A 66 -15.21 2.82 5.79
N THR A 67 -15.45 3.91 6.52
CA THR A 67 -15.68 5.22 5.95
C THR A 67 -14.35 5.83 5.50
N ALA A 68 -14.28 6.20 4.23
CA ALA A 68 -13.19 6.97 3.65
C ALA A 68 -13.76 8.28 3.08
N TYR A 69 -12.89 9.16 2.62
CA TYR A 69 -13.27 10.41 1.98
C TYR A 69 -12.69 10.47 0.59
N LEU A 70 -13.47 10.92 -0.39
CA LEU A 70 -12.94 11.14 -1.73
C LEU A 70 -11.92 12.29 -1.70
N SER A 71 -10.70 12.03 -2.13
CA SER A 71 -9.61 12.99 -2.19
C SER A 71 -9.16 13.18 -3.63
N SER A 72 -9.24 14.41 -4.13
CA SER A 72 -8.62 14.82 -5.41
C SER A 72 -9.13 14.06 -6.64
N SER A 73 -10.43 14.07 -6.91
CA SER A 73 -10.89 13.82 -8.28
C SER A 73 -10.74 15.09 -9.11
N ALA A 74 -9.73 15.13 -10.00
CA ALA A 74 -9.57 16.22 -10.97
C ALA A 74 -10.82 16.38 -11.88
N LEU A 75 -11.62 15.32 -12.01
CA LEU A 75 -12.79 15.26 -12.88
C LEU A 75 -14.09 15.71 -12.16
N ALA A 76 -14.16 15.64 -10.84
CA ALA A 76 -15.36 16.00 -10.08
C ALA A 76 -15.00 16.65 -8.73
N PRO A 77 -14.58 17.94 -8.72
CA PRO A 77 -14.13 18.62 -7.51
C PRO A 77 -15.19 18.71 -6.42
N HIS A 78 -16.47 18.73 -6.80
CA HIS A 78 -17.60 18.78 -5.86
C HIS A 78 -17.75 17.49 -5.02
N LEU A 79 -17.09 16.39 -5.42
CA LEU A 79 -17.07 15.15 -4.65
C LEU A 79 -15.93 15.11 -3.61
N ASN A 80 -15.00 16.06 -3.63
CA ASN A 80 -13.89 16.06 -2.68
C ASN A 80 -14.39 16.28 -1.25
N GLY A 81 -13.96 15.42 -0.33
CA GLY A 81 -14.40 15.44 1.07
C GLY A 81 -15.74 14.76 1.32
N VAL A 82 -16.40 14.22 0.28
CA VAL A 82 -17.62 13.42 0.47
C VAL A 82 -17.26 12.09 1.12
N PRO A 83 -17.93 11.72 2.24
CA PRO A 83 -17.72 10.42 2.87
C PRO A 83 -18.27 9.31 1.98
N VAL A 84 -17.52 8.21 1.91
CA VAL A 84 -17.90 7.00 1.18
C VAL A 84 -17.64 5.78 2.04
N VAL A 85 -18.49 4.76 1.91
CA VAL A 85 -18.31 3.48 2.59
C VAL A 85 -17.74 2.46 1.61
N LEU A 86 -16.63 1.83 1.97
CA LEU A 86 -15.99 0.81 1.14
C LEU A 86 -16.81 -0.48 1.14
N GLN A 87 -17.32 -0.89 -0.02
CA GLN A 87 -18.17 -2.07 -0.18
C GLN A 87 -17.42 -3.30 -0.71
N GLY A 88 -16.35 -3.08 -1.49
CA GLY A 88 -15.65 -4.17 -2.17
C GLY A 88 -14.37 -3.71 -2.86
N TRP A 89 -13.45 -4.64 -3.11
CA TRP A 89 -12.32 -4.40 -4.00
C TRP A 89 -12.55 -5.11 -5.34
N ASP A 90 -12.57 -4.35 -6.41
CA ASP A 90 -12.59 -4.87 -7.78
C ASP A 90 -11.15 -5.21 -8.20
N HIS A 91 -10.86 -6.51 -8.28
CA HIS A 91 -9.54 -7.02 -8.67
C HIS A 91 -9.21 -6.79 -10.15
N GLU A 92 -10.21 -6.68 -11.02
CA GLU A 92 -10.00 -6.47 -12.46
C GLU A 92 -9.69 -4.99 -12.72
N ALA A 93 -10.50 -4.09 -12.15
CA ALA A 93 -10.32 -2.65 -12.29
C ALA A 93 -9.23 -2.08 -11.38
N GLN A 94 -8.77 -2.84 -10.38
CA GLN A 94 -7.89 -2.37 -9.29
C GLN A 94 -8.47 -1.13 -8.62
N ARG A 95 -9.77 -1.19 -8.26
CA ARG A 95 -10.53 -0.07 -7.70
C ARG A 95 -11.41 -0.51 -6.54
N TRP A 96 -11.63 0.39 -5.59
CA TRP A 96 -12.64 0.21 -4.55
C TRP A 96 -14.02 0.48 -5.11
N SER A 97 -14.93 -0.46 -4.90
CA SER A 97 -16.36 -0.24 -4.96
C SER A 97 -16.78 0.50 -3.69
N VAL A 98 -17.29 1.72 -3.86
CA VAL A 98 -17.69 2.59 -2.76
C VAL A 98 -19.14 3.01 -2.90
N ARG A 99 -19.85 3.07 -1.78
CA ARG A 99 -21.20 3.64 -1.70
C ARG A 99 -21.09 5.07 -1.18
N LEU A 100 -21.66 6.03 -1.91
CA LEU A 100 -21.75 7.41 -1.44
C LEU A 100 -22.88 7.54 -0.43
N GLU A 101 -22.64 8.29 0.65
CA GLU A 101 -23.68 8.67 1.61
C GLU A 101 -24.19 10.08 1.26
N LEU A 102 -25.01 10.17 0.21
CA LEU A 102 -25.71 11.41 -0.17
C LEU A 102 -27.16 11.31 0.29
N GLU A 103 -27.69 12.39 0.89
CA GLU A 103 -28.99 12.37 1.59
C GLU A 103 -30.20 12.14 0.66
N ASP A 104 -30.06 12.35 -0.65
CA ASP A 104 -31.20 12.41 -1.59
C ASP A 104 -31.04 11.58 -2.88
N GLU A 105 -30.00 10.76 -3.03
CA GLU A 105 -29.76 9.98 -4.24
C GLU A 105 -29.87 8.46 -3.98
N GLU A 106 -30.38 7.71 -4.96
CA GLU A 106 -30.37 6.24 -4.94
C GLU A 106 -28.95 5.73 -4.70
N GLU A 107 -28.80 4.61 -3.99
CA GLU A 107 -27.50 4.03 -3.64
C GLU A 107 -26.67 3.71 -4.90
N GLU A 108 -25.85 4.66 -5.33
CA GLU A 108 -24.97 4.50 -6.48
C GLU A 108 -23.62 3.94 -6.00
N ILE A 109 -23.25 2.78 -6.54
CA ILE A 109 -21.94 2.18 -6.33
C ILE A 109 -20.96 2.71 -7.38
N LYS A 110 -19.87 3.35 -6.94
CA LYS A 110 -18.82 3.86 -7.83
C LYS A 110 -17.49 3.13 -7.64
N LEU A 111 -16.74 2.99 -8.73
CA LEU A 111 -15.38 2.43 -8.73
C LEU A 111 -14.32 3.54 -8.63
N VAL A 112 -13.67 3.61 -7.48
CA VAL A 112 -12.72 4.67 -7.11
C VAL A 112 -11.32 4.09 -6.94
N ARG A 113 -10.29 4.81 -7.37
CA ARG A 113 -8.90 4.32 -7.19
C ARG A 113 -8.47 4.52 -5.73
N PRO A 114 -7.60 3.66 -5.18
CA PRO A 114 -7.08 3.83 -3.82
C PRO A 114 -6.49 5.22 -3.55
N GLU A 115 -5.78 5.79 -4.53
CA GLU A 115 -5.17 7.12 -4.43
C GLU A 115 -6.17 8.28 -4.41
N ASP A 116 -7.42 8.02 -4.82
CA ASP A 116 -8.51 8.99 -4.76
C ASP A 116 -9.29 8.89 -3.42
N LEU A 117 -8.80 8.11 -2.46
CA LEU A 117 -9.37 7.95 -1.11
C LEU A 117 -8.42 8.49 -0.04
N ALA A 118 -8.97 9.22 0.91
CA ALA A 118 -8.32 9.64 2.15
C ALA A 118 -8.98 8.92 3.35
N PRO A 119 -8.20 8.48 4.33
CA PRO A 119 -8.75 7.82 5.52
C PRO A 119 -9.43 8.79 6.47
N ASP A 120 -8.93 10.02 6.50
CA ASP A 120 -9.43 11.11 7.33
C ASP A 120 -10.02 12.20 6.44
N ARG A 121 -10.87 13.02 7.04
CA ARG A 121 -11.47 14.16 6.36
C ARG A 121 -10.35 15.09 5.87
N PRO A 122 -10.31 15.52 4.60
CA PRO A 122 -9.22 16.35 4.07
C PRO A 122 -9.00 17.63 4.88
N ASP A 123 -10.07 18.17 5.47
CA ASP A 123 -10.07 19.33 6.36
C ASP A 123 -9.19 19.13 7.62
N GLN A 124 -9.03 17.88 8.09
CA GLN A 124 -8.14 17.54 9.21
C GLN A 124 -6.68 17.37 8.77
N LEU A 125 -6.43 16.93 7.53
CA LEU A 125 -5.07 16.76 7.00
C LEU A 125 -4.37 18.09 6.74
N ALA A 126 -5.09 19.12 6.29
CA ALA A 126 -4.55 20.47 6.13
C ALA A 126 -4.02 21.06 7.45
N ALA A 127 -4.59 20.66 8.59
CA ALA A 127 -4.11 21.04 9.92
C ALA A 127 -2.86 20.26 10.37
N GLN A 128 -2.56 19.12 9.74
CA GLN A 128 -1.45 18.23 10.12
C GLN A 128 -0.22 18.37 9.20
N GLN A 129 -0.37 18.90 7.98
CA GLN A 129 0.70 18.99 6.97
C GLN A 129 1.64 20.22 7.12
N GLY A 130 1.88 20.69 8.33
CA GLY A 130 3.03 21.58 8.61
C GLY A 130 4.32 20.87 8.21
N VAL A 131 4.88 21.27 7.06
CA VAL A 131 6.02 20.68 6.35
C VAL A 131 7.20 20.43 7.29
N VAL A 132 7.54 19.15 7.50
CA VAL A 132 8.80 18.73 8.11
C VAL A 132 9.63 18.10 7.00
N ASP A 133 10.78 18.70 6.68
CA ASP A 133 11.87 18.05 5.94
C ASP A 133 12.28 16.80 6.73
N ARG A 134 11.71 15.64 6.38
CA ARG A 134 12.06 14.37 7.00
C ARG A 134 13.14 13.71 6.17
N GLU A 135 14.34 13.60 6.75
CA GLU A 135 15.36 12.69 6.25
C GLU A 135 14.74 11.29 6.05
N PRO A 136 15.13 10.58 4.98
CA PRO A 136 14.64 9.24 4.74
C PRO A 136 14.94 8.36 5.98
N PRO A 137 13.99 7.50 6.40
CA PRO A 137 14.19 6.62 7.54
C PRO A 137 15.49 5.82 7.41
N TRP A 138 16.24 5.72 8.50
CA TRP A 138 17.56 5.05 8.53
C TRP A 138 17.51 3.60 8.00
N TRP A 139 16.36 2.93 8.08
CA TRP A 139 16.18 1.57 7.60
C TRP A 139 16.23 1.47 6.07
N ILE A 140 15.85 2.52 5.32
CA ILE A 140 16.05 2.60 3.86
C ILE A 140 17.55 2.66 3.58
N ALA A 141 18.28 3.50 4.30
CA ALA A 141 19.73 3.58 4.16
C ALA A 141 20.42 2.25 4.56
N ALA A 142 19.93 1.58 5.61
CA ALA A 142 20.43 0.29 6.04
C ALA A 142 20.13 -0.83 5.03
N ALA A 143 18.93 -0.86 4.46
CA ALA A 143 18.54 -1.80 3.40
C ALA A 143 19.38 -1.58 2.13
N GLN A 144 19.58 -0.33 1.72
CA GLN A 144 20.46 0.01 0.61
C GLN A 144 21.92 -0.37 0.89
N ALA A 145 22.42 -0.15 2.11
CA ALA A 145 23.76 -0.55 2.51
C ALA A 145 23.94 -2.07 2.52
N ALA A 146 22.93 -2.82 2.99
CA ALA A 146 22.92 -4.27 2.96
C ALA A 146 22.92 -4.80 1.52
N ALA A 147 22.07 -4.24 0.64
CA ALA A 147 22.03 -4.58 -0.77
C ALA A 147 23.37 -4.33 -1.48
N ARG A 148 24.03 -3.20 -1.21
CA ARG A 148 25.37 -2.89 -1.74
C ARG A 148 26.42 -3.90 -1.28
N ARG A 149 26.40 -4.32 0.00
CA ARG A 149 27.31 -5.34 0.53
C ARG A 149 27.07 -6.71 -0.10
N ALA A 150 25.82 -7.06 -0.38
CA ALA A 150 25.48 -8.31 -1.07
C ALA A 150 26.01 -8.31 -2.51
N LEU A 151 25.83 -7.21 -3.25
CA LEU A 151 26.38 -7.06 -4.61
C LEU A 151 27.91 -7.19 -4.63
N ALA A 152 28.59 -6.58 -3.66
CA ALA A 152 30.05 -6.65 -3.55
C ALA A 152 30.59 -8.05 -3.22
N ARG A 153 29.76 -8.94 -2.71
CA ARG A 153 30.12 -10.34 -2.39
C ARG A 153 29.76 -11.32 -3.50
N ALA A 154 29.04 -10.89 -4.53
CA ALA A 154 28.73 -11.76 -5.66
C ALA A 154 30.02 -12.07 -6.45
N PRO A 155 30.34 -13.36 -6.71
CA PRO A 155 31.48 -13.70 -7.54
C PRO A 155 31.30 -13.14 -8.95
N PRO A 156 32.39 -12.71 -9.62
CA PRO A 156 32.31 -12.18 -10.97
C PRO A 156 31.70 -13.25 -11.89
N VAL A 157 30.62 -12.88 -12.59
CA VAL A 157 30.03 -13.74 -13.62
C VAL A 157 31.03 -13.78 -14.78
N LEU A 158 31.80 -14.86 -14.87
CA LEU A 158 32.62 -15.15 -16.03
C LEU A 158 31.67 -15.43 -17.20
N MET A 159 31.51 -14.46 -18.11
CA MET A 159 30.87 -14.70 -19.40
C MET A 159 31.78 -15.63 -20.20
N LEU A 160 31.28 -16.82 -20.51
CA LEU A 160 31.86 -17.77 -21.46
C LEU A 160 31.22 -17.56 -22.85
#